data_AF-A0A813L6Z9-F1
#
_entry.id   AF-A0A813L6Z9-F1
#
_cell.length_a   1.000
_cell.length_b   1.000
_cell.length_c   1.000
_cell.angle_alpha   90.00
_cell.angle_beta   90.00
_cell.angle_gamma   90.00
#
_symmetry.space_group_name_H-M   'P 1'
#
loop_
_entity.id
_entity.type
_entity.pdbx_description
1 polymer ?
#
loop_
_entity_poly.entity_id
_entity_poly.type
_entity_poly.pdbx_seq_one_letter_code
_entity_poly.pdbx_strand_id
1 'polypeptide(L)'
;AKPGSAAAYLSSENLGSLDEDLGVQVLLFLSPCDALLAARLGRSSCLARAAGREALWEQLSSRSWGSGATAAGLLGPNGEPCGRSFRRHFALWRKAMDELGLAADAEVPLRWVATWRRLRKWLSKHAPEVDATLRGPADAVALTALQDFVGGGPVAPVVAGLWRICDGQDAPLEQGLADELRMPVLCSDDVSWWRGIFGGYAVYDYEISTVLLPLQ
;
A
#
# COMPACT_ATOMS: atom_id res chain seq x y z
N ALA A 1 -54.84 26.44 12.00
CA ALA A 1 -53.65 25.64 11.65
C ALA A 1 -52.56 26.56 11.10
N LYS A 2 -51.49 26.77 11.87
CA LYS A 2 -50.23 27.36 11.40
C LYS A 2 -49.15 26.32 11.73
N PRO A 3 -48.39 25.80 10.76
CA PRO A 3 -47.30 24.89 11.06
C PRO A 3 -46.18 25.69 11.72
N GLY A 4 -45.91 25.37 12.98
CA GLY A 4 -44.73 25.85 13.70
C GLY A 4 -43.48 25.33 13.01
N SER A 5 -42.62 26.27 12.61
CA SER A 5 -41.32 26.03 12.01
C SER A 5 -40.44 25.19 12.94
N ALA A 6 -40.33 23.89 12.64
CA ALA A 6 -39.35 22.97 13.22
C ALA A 6 -38.01 23.05 12.45
N ALA A 7 -37.58 24.25 12.06
CA ALA A 7 -36.37 24.48 11.25
C ALA A 7 -35.30 25.33 11.97
N ALA A 8 -35.35 25.43 13.31
CA ALA A 8 -34.48 26.32 14.08
C ALA A 8 -33.68 25.64 15.21
N TYR A 9 -33.48 24.31 15.18
CA TYR A 9 -32.71 23.58 16.21
C TYR A 9 -31.50 22.80 15.70
N LEU A 10 -31.07 23.04 14.45
CA LEU A 10 -29.72 22.71 14.01
C LEU A 10 -28.97 24.04 13.86
N SER A 11 -28.88 24.77 14.96
CA SER A 11 -27.85 25.79 15.13
C SER A 11 -26.51 25.15 14.78
N SER A 12 -25.82 25.77 13.83
CA SER A 12 -24.45 25.49 13.45
C SER A 12 -23.55 25.54 14.68
N GLU A 13 -23.42 24.43 15.41
CA GLU A 13 -22.31 24.23 16.31
C GLU A 13 -21.07 24.13 15.42
N ASN A 14 -20.43 25.28 15.27
CA ASN A 14 -19.25 25.44 14.46
C ASN A 14 -18.22 24.39 14.89
N LEU A 15 -17.74 23.59 13.94
CA LEU A 15 -16.54 22.79 14.14
C LEU A 15 -15.35 23.62 14.66
N GLY A 16 -15.41 24.96 14.55
CA GLY A 16 -14.45 25.89 15.15
C GLY A 16 -14.41 25.93 16.69
N SER A 17 -15.42 25.44 17.41
CA SER A 17 -15.42 25.35 18.88
C SER A 17 -14.89 24.02 19.42
N LEU A 18 -14.55 23.08 18.54
CA LEU A 18 -13.94 21.82 18.94
C LEU A 18 -12.56 22.05 19.57
N ASP A 19 -12.40 21.50 20.77
CA ASP A 19 -11.13 21.42 21.45
C ASP A 19 -10.13 20.59 20.60
N GLU A 20 -8.85 20.95 20.68
CA GLU A 20 -7.79 20.29 19.91
C GLU A 20 -7.61 18.82 20.30
N ASP A 21 -7.84 18.48 21.57
CA ASP A 21 -7.80 17.10 22.05
C ASP A 21 -8.92 16.26 21.44
N LEU A 22 -10.13 16.81 21.35
CA LEU A 22 -11.24 16.15 20.66
C LEU A 22 -10.98 16.05 19.15
N GLY A 23 -10.33 17.06 18.56
CA GLY A 23 -9.85 17.00 17.18
C GLY A 23 -8.88 15.85 16.92
N VAL A 24 -7.94 15.57 17.84
CA VAL A 24 -7.04 14.41 17.74
C VAL A 24 -7.82 13.10 17.82
N GLN A 25 -8.78 12.98 18.73
CA GLN A 25 -9.60 11.77 18.84
C GLN A 25 -10.39 11.50 17.57
N VAL A 26 -10.99 12.53 16.96
CA VAL A 26 -11.68 12.42 15.68
C VAL A 26 -10.71 11.93 14.59
N LEU A 27 -9.51 12.51 14.50
CA LEU A 27 -8.52 12.12 13.48
C LEU A 27 -7.97 10.71 13.68
N LEU A 28 -7.90 10.21 14.91
CA LEU A 28 -7.52 8.82 15.19
C LEU A 28 -8.60 7.82 14.79
N PHE A 29 -9.86 8.26 14.77
CA PHE A 29 -11.00 7.43 14.33
C PHE A 29 -11.09 7.35 12.79
N LEU A 30 -10.68 8.41 12.10
CA LEU A 30 -10.69 8.49 10.64
C LEU A 30 -9.56 7.68 9.98
N SER A 31 -9.60 7.60 8.65
CA SER A 31 -8.48 7.05 7.89
C SER A 31 -7.24 7.94 8.10
N PRO A 32 -6.02 7.37 8.18
CA PRO A 32 -4.80 8.17 8.22
C PRO A 32 -4.65 9.14 7.03
N CYS A 33 -5.29 8.83 5.88
CA CYS A 33 -5.35 9.74 4.74
C CYS A 33 -6.21 10.98 5.02
N ASP A 34 -7.30 10.84 5.78
CA ASP A 34 -8.14 11.97 6.18
C ASP A 34 -7.38 12.91 7.12
N ALA A 35 -6.51 12.37 7.99
CA ALA A 35 -5.61 13.18 8.81
C ALA A 35 -4.61 13.99 7.97
N LEU A 36 -4.12 13.44 6.85
CA LEU A 36 -3.27 14.18 5.91
C LEU A 36 -4.04 15.30 5.21
N LEU A 37 -5.30 15.07 4.85
CA LEU A 37 -6.17 16.08 4.27
C LEU A 37 -6.53 17.17 5.29
N ALA A 38 -6.86 16.79 6.52
CA ALA A 38 -7.11 17.70 7.63
C ALA A 38 -5.92 18.62 7.89
N ALA A 39 -4.70 18.10 7.78
CA ALA A 39 -3.47 18.87 7.94
C ALA A 39 -3.23 19.93 6.85
N ARG A 40 -4.00 19.91 5.76
CA ARG A 40 -3.97 20.90 4.66
C ARG A 40 -5.07 21.95 4.78
N LEU A 41 -6.00 21.80 5.73
CA LEU A 41 -7.03 22.81 5.99
C LEU A 41 -6.40 24.11 6.52
N GLY A 42 -7.14 25.21 6.44
CA GLY A 42 -6.68 26.51 6.95
C GLY A 42 -6.30 26.44 8.43
N ARG A 43 -5.32 27.25 8.86
CA ARG A 43 -4.79 27.25 10.24
C ARG A 43 -5.82 27.57 11.32
N SER A 44 -6.95 28.17 10.95
CA SER A 44 -8.09 28.42 11.83
C SER A 44 -8.92 27.16 12.14
N SER A 45 -8.73 26.06 11.41
CA SER A 45 -9.41 24.79 11.64
C SER A 45 -8.84 24.06 12.86
N CYS A 46 -9.71 23.61 13.77
CA CYS A 46 -9.35 22.74 14.89
C CYS A 46 -8.68 21.44 14.39
N LEU A 47 -9.14 20.88 13.27
CA LEU A 47 -8.59 19.67 12.67
C LEU A 47 -7.20 19.91 12.08
N ALA A 48 -6.94 21.09 11.49
CA ALA A 48 -5.61 21.44 11.02
C ALA A 48 -4.60 21.56 12.19
N ARG A 49 -5.03 22.15 13.30
CA ARG A 49 -4.22 22.26 14.53
C ARG A 49 -3.98 20.89 15.16
N ALA A 50 -5.03 20.08 15.30
CA ALA A 50 -4.93 18.70 15.79
C ALA A 50 -4.00 17.85 14.90
N ALA A 51 -4.11 17.96 13.58
CA ALA A 51 -3.22 17.32 12.62
C ALA A 51 -1.78 17.89 12.61
N GLY A 52 -1.53 18.98 13.32
CA GLY A 52 -0.20 19.51 13.59
C GLY A 52 0.55 18.77 14.70
N ARG A 53 -0.14 17.96 15.53
CA ARG A 53 0.45 17.29 16.69
C ARG A 53 1.23 16.04 16.30
N GLU A 54 2.51 15.97 16.67
CA GLU A 54 3.36 14.80 16.38
C GLU A 54 2.85 13.51 17.05
N ALA A 55 2.24 13.61 18.24
CA ALA A 55 1.65 12.48 18.94
C ALA A 55 0.53 11.78 18.14
N LEU A 56 -0.24 12.52 17.33
CA LEU A 56 -1.22 11.92 16.41
C LEU A 56 -0.51 11.04 15.38
N TRP A 57 0.53 11.59 14.74
CA TRP A 57 1.26 10.89 13.69
C TRP A 57 2.06 9.71 14.20
N GLU A 58 2.57 9.78 15.43
CA GLU A 58 3.17 8.64 16.12
C GLU A 58 2.15 7.51 16.27
N GLN A 59 0.96 7.80 16.80
CA GLN A 59 -0.10 6.79 16.96
C GLN A 59 -0.58 6.23 15.63
N LEU A 60 -0.77 7.08 14.61
CA LEU A 60 -1.15 6.63 13.26
C LEU A 60 -0.06 5.77 12.64
N SER A 61 1.23 6.13 12.77
CA SER A 61 2.35 5.33 12.27
C SER A 61 2.44 3.97 12.97
N SER A 62 2.25 3.95 14.30
CA SER A 62 2.22 2.72 15.10
C SER A 62 1.05 1.82 14.72
N ARG A 63 -0.14 2.39 14.52
CA ARG A 63 -1.34 1.65 14.11
C ARG A 63 -1.21 1.09 12.69
N SER A 64 -0.71 1.87 11.74
CA SER A 64 -0.61 1.46 10.34
C SER A 64 0.51 0.46 10.08
N TRP A 65 1.63 0.55 10.81
CA TRP A 65 2.86 -0.19 10.46
C TRP A 65 3.51 -0.95 11.61
N GLY A 66 2.91 -0.95 12.81
CA GLY A 66 3.48 -1.61 14.00
C GLY A 66 4.81 -1.00 14.44
N SER A 67 5.07 0.26 14.12
CA SER A 67 6.35 0.92 14.38
C SER A 67 6.54 1.21 15.87
N GLY A 68 7.36 0.41 16.55
CA GLY A 68 7.92 0.77 17.87
C GLY A 68 9.08 1.78 17.79
N ALA A 69 9.27 2.44 16.65
CA ALA A 69 10.40 3.33 16.42
C ALA A 69 10.29 4.61 17.25
N THR A 70 11.39 4.99 17.89
CA THR A 70 11.50 6.27 18.60
C THR A 70 11.71 7.41 17.61
N ALA A 71 11.29 8.62 17.97
CA ALA A 71 11.42 9.81 17.12
C ALA A 71 12.86 10.05 16.58
N ALA A 72 13.88 9.64 17.33
CA ALA A 72 15.29 9.79 16.93
C ALA A 72 15.72 8.83 15.80
N GLY A 73 15.03 7.71 15.63
CA GLY A 73 15.34 6.67 14.63
C GLY A 73 14.43 6.69 13.39
N LEU A 74 13.61 7.72 13.20
CA LEU A 74 12.67 7.79 12.09
C LEU A 74 13.39 8.00 10.76
N LEU A 75 13.29 6.98 9.91
CA LEU A 75 13.82 6.99 8.54
C LEU A 75 12.69 6.92 7.52
N GLY A 76 12.93 7.53 6.36
CA GLY A 76 12.09 7.39 5.19
C GLY A 76 12.41 6.12 4.37
N PRO A 77 11.66 5.89 3.29
CA PRO A 77 11.79 4.69 2.44
C PRO A 77 13.19 4.46 1.84
N ASN A 78 13.96 5.54 1.62
CA ASN A 78 15.31 5.49 1.07
C ASN A 78 16.39 5.62 2.15
N GLY A 79 16.01 5.57 3.43
CA GLY A 79 16.93 5.80 4.56
C GLY A 79 17.19 7.28 4.83
N GLU A 80 16.40 8.19 4.25
CA GLU A 80 16.51 9.62 4.56
C GLU A 80 16.04 9.91 6.00
N PRO A 81 16.73 10.78 6.75
CA PRO A 81 16.30 11.13 8.11
C PRO A 81 15.02 11.97 8.08
N CYS A 82 14.05 11.62 8.94
CA CYS A 82 12.78 12.35 9.06
C CYS A 82 12.83 13.53 10.04
N GLY A 83 14.01 13.87 10.57
CA GLY A 83 14.19 15.06 11.42
C GLY A 83 13.36 15.03 12.71
N ARG A 84 13.11 13.85 13.28
CA ARG A 84 12.27 13.63 14.47
C ARG A 84 10.79 14.01 14.31
N SER A 85 10.29 14.06 13.07
CA SER A 85 8.87 14.27 12.78
C SER A 85 8.22 12.96 12.31
N PHE A 86 7.28 12.47 13.11
CA PHE A 86 6.39 11.37 12.74
C PHE A 86 5.48 11.79 11.59
N ARG A 87 5.05 13.05 11.53
CA ARG A 87 4.29 13.56 10.37
C ARG A 87 5.04 13.39 9.07
N ARG A 88 6.32 13.78 9.05
CA ARG A 88 7.19 13.63 7.88
C ARG A 88 7.43 12.16 7.55
N HIS A 89 7.72 11.35 8.55
CA HIS A 89 7.88 9.90 8.38
C HIS A 89 6.63 9.28 7.74
N PHE A 90 5.46 9.60 8.28
CA PHE A 90 4.18 9.11 7.78
C PHE A 90 3.93 9.53 6.33
N ALA A 91 4.13 10.81 6.02
CA ALA A 91 3.92 11.33 4.67
C ALA A 91 4.87 10.69 3.63
N LEU A 92 6.14 10.45 3.98
CA LEU A 92 7.10 9.81 3.09
C LEU A 92 6.74 8.35 2.80
N TRP A 93 6.31 7.60 3.83
CA TRP A 93 5.88 6.21 3.66
C TRP A 93 4.54 6.10 2.96
N ARG A 94 3.58 6.99 3.21
CA ARG A 94 2.32 7.02 2.46
C ARG A 94 2.57 7.30 0.97
N LYS A 95 3.40 8.30 0.66
CA LYS A 95 3.83 8.56 -0.73
C LYS A 95 4.50 7.33 -1.36
N ALA A 96 5.33 6.61 -0.59
CA ALA A 96 5.98 5.39 -1.03
C ALA A 96 4.99 4.30 -1.45
N MET A 97 3.94 4.14 -0.65
CA MET A 97 2.89 3.17 -0.90
C MET A 97 2.03 3.60 -2.09
N ASP A 98 1.72 4.89 -2.22
CA ASP A 98 0.97 5.43 -3.36
C ASP A 98 1.71 5.22 -4.69
N GLU A 99 3.03 5.37 -4.70
CA GLU A 99 3.87 5.08 -5.88
C GLU A 99 3.83 3.61 -6.30
N LEU A 100 3.49 2.70 -5.38
CA LEU A 100 3.28 1.27 -5.68
C LEU A 100 1.80 0.92 -5.92
N GLY A 101 0.89 1.91 -5.93
CA GLY A 101 -0.55 1.69 -6.12
C GLY A 101 -1.26 1.08 -4.91
N LEU A 102 -0.62 1.04 -3.74
CA LEU A 102 -1.18 0.42 -2.53
C LEU A 102 -2.33 1.22 -1.95
N ALA A 103 -3.37 0.53 -1.47
CA ALA A 103 -4.47 1.15 -0.74
C ALA A 103 -3.99 1.88 0.54
N ALA A 104 -4.83 2.80 1.04
CA ALA A 104 -4.55 3.61 2.23
C ALA A 104 -4.34 2.75 3.49
N ASP A 105 -5.12 1.69 3.59
CA ASP A 105 -5.22 0.70 4.65
C ASP A 105 -4.44 -0.59 4.34
N ALA A 106 -3.62 -0.60 3.30
CA ALA A 106 -2.82 -1.77 2.94
C ALA A 106 -1.86 -2.16 4.08
N GLU A 107 -2.14 -3.31 4.70
CA GLU A 107 -1.29 -3.89 5.72
C GLU A 107 -0.10 -4.60 5.06
N VAL A 108 0.98 -3.85 4.86
CA VAL A 108 2.24 -4.36 4.32
C VAL A 108 3.43 -3.90 5.16
N PRO A 109 4.44 -4.76 5.40
CA PRO A 109 5.67 -4.35 6.08
C PRO A 109 6.39 -3.22 5.32
N LEU A 110 6.79 -2.16 6.00
CA LEU A 110 7.52 -1.02 5.40
C LEU A 110 8.79 -1.46 4.64
N ARG A 111 9.50 -2.46 5.16
CA ARG A 111 10.67 -3.03 4.48
C ARG A 111 10.34 -3.55 3.07
N TRP A 112 9.14 -4.10 2.86
CA TRP A 112 8.72 -4.61 1.56
C TRP A 112 8.44 -3.45 0.60
N VAL A 113 7.77 -2.41 1.06
CA VAL A 113 7.54 -1.18 0.27
C VAL A 113 8.88 -0.57 -0.17
N ALA A 114 9.86 -0.45 0.73
CA ALA A 114 11.19 0.05 0.37
C ALA A 114 11.90 -0.85 -0.67
N THR A 115 11.87 -2.17 -0.48
CA THR A 115 12.47 -3.12 -1.42
C THR A 115 11.80 -3.04 -2.80
N TRP A 116 10.48 -3.10 -2.86
CA TRP A 116 9.72 -3.04 -4.11
C TRP A 116 9.88 -1.72 -4.85
N ARG A 117 9.96 -0.59 -4.14
CA ARG A 117 10.29 0.70 -4.76
C ARG A 117 11.66 0.70 -5.40
N ARG A 118 12.67 0.15 -4.72
CA ARG A 118 14.03 0.04 -5.27
C ARG A 118 14.07 -0.88 -6.47
N LEU A 119 13.35 -2.02 -6.39
CA LEU A 119 13.24 -2.98 -7.48
C LEU A 119 12.58 -2.35 -8.71
N ARG A 120 11.39 -1.76 -8.58
CA ARG A 120 10.69 -1.06 -9.67
C ARG A 120 11.54 0.05 -10.30
N LYS A 121 12.22 0.85 -9.47
CA LYS A 121 13.13 1.90 -9.96
C LYS A 121 14.33 1.33 -10.71
N TRP A 122 14.86 0.19 -10.27
CA TRP A 122 15.97 -0.47 -10.96
C TRP A 122 15.49 -1.08 -12.28
N LEU A 123 14.37 -1.81 -12.27
CA LEU A 123 13.80 -2.47 -13.46
C LEU A 123 13.42 -1.46 -14.54
N SER A 124 12.68 -0.41 -14.19
CA SER A 124 12.33 0.66 -15.15
C SER A 124 13.54 1.32 -15.83
N LYS A 125 14.72 1.28 -15.21
CA LYS A 125 15.96 1.81 -15.78
C LYS A 125 16.79 0.77 -16.55
N HIS A 126 16.81 -0.47 -16.07
CA HIS A 126 17.78 -1.48 -16.51
C HIS A 126 17.17 -2.68 -17.23
N ALA A 127 15.89 -2.97 -17.00
CA ALA A 127 15.14 -4.07 -17.61
C ALA A 127 13.65 -3.67 -17.75
N PRO A 128 13.33 -2.63 -18.55
CA PRO A 128 11.96 -2.14 -18.70
C PRO A 128 11.00 -3.21 -19.27
N GLU A 129 11.50 -4.15 -20.04
CA GLU A 129 10.76 -5.31 -20.54
C GLU A 129 10.31 -6.25 -19.42
N VAL A 130 11.05 -6.33 -18.31
CA VAL A 130 10.66 -7.07 -17.11
C VAL A 130 9.70 -6.24 -16.26
N ASP A 131 9.96 -4.94 -16.08
CA ASP A 131 9.05 -4.04 -15.35
C ASP A 131 7.64 -4.03 -15.96
N ALA A 132 7.55 -4.08 -17.29
CA ALA A 132 6.30 -4.13 -18.03
C ALA A 132 5.48 -5.40 -17.78
N THR A 133 6.11 -6.50 -17.35
CA THR A 133 5.37 -7.72 -16.99
C THR A 133 4.76 -7.64 -15.60
N LEU A 134 5.29 -6.80 -14.71
CA LEU A 134 4.86 -6.77 -13.31
C LEU A 134 3.51 -6.11 -13.16
N ARG A 135 2.54 -6.89 -12.66
CA ARG A 135 1.17 -6.43 -12.40
C ARG A 135 1.10 -5.46 -11.23
N GLY A 136 -0.02 -4.75 -11.16
CA GLY A 136 -0.33 -3.90 -10.00
C GLY A 136 -0.62 -4.73 -8.74
N PRO A 137 -0.94 -4.07 -7.62
CA PRO A 137 -1.49 -4.72 -6.44
C PRO A 137 -2.69 -5.62 -6.74
N ALA A 138 -2.76 -6.77 -6.08
CA ALA A 138 -3.95 -7.63 -6.15
C ALA A 138 -5.17 -6.89 -5.58
N ASP A 139 -6.29 -7.00 -6.27
CA ASP A 139 -7.55 -6.44 -5.82
C ASP A 139 -8.18 -7.29 -4.71
N ALA A 140 -9.25 -6.76 -4.11
CA ALA A 140 -9.96 -7.47 -3.04
C ALA A 140 -10.59 -8.78 -3.54
N VAL A 141 -10.92 -8.89 -4.83
CA VAL A 141 -11.56 -10.07 -5.41
C VAL A 141 -10.55 -11.22 -5.50
N ALA A 142 -9.35 -10.95 -6.02
CA ALA A 142 -8.26 -11.91 -6.11
C ALA A 142 -7.81 -12.39 -4.72
N LEU A 143 -7.73 -11.49 -3.74
CA LEU A 143 -7.39 -11.85 -2.36
C LEU A 143 -8.49 -12.69 -1.68
N THR A 144 -9.76 -12.46 -2.02
CA THR A 144 -10.89 -13.29 -1.54
C THR A 144 -10.84 -14.67 -2.19
N ALA A 145 -10.60 -14.74 -3.50
CA ALA A 145 -10.43 -16.01 -4.21
C ALA A 145 -9.28 -16.86 -3.64
N LEU A 146 -8.17 -16.22 -3.24
CA LEU A 146 -7.07 -16.89 -2.54
C LEU A 146 -7.51 -17.47 -1.19
N GLN A 147 -8.35 -16.76 -0.42
CA GLN A 147 -8.89 -17.28 0.84
C GLN A 147 -9.80 -18.48 0.61
N ASP A 148 -10.67 -18.41 -0.40
CA ASP A 148 -11.55 -19.51 -0.78
C ASP A 148 -10.74 -20.74 -1.22
N PHE A 149 -9.69 -20.53 -2.02
CA PHE A 149 -8.79 -21.59 -2.49
C PHE A 149 -8.08 -22.31 -1.33
N VAL A 150 -7.65 -21.58 -0.31
CA VAL A 150 -6.98 -22.15 0.89
C VAL A 150 -7.99 -22.83 1.84
N GLY A 151 -9.26 -22.97 1.43
CA GLY A 151 -10.31 -23.65 2.18
C GLY A 151 -11.07 -22.73 3.14
N GLY A 152 -11.16 -21.44 2.84
CA GLY A 152 -11.89 -20.43 3.62
C GLY A 152 -11.18 -20.02 4.92
N GLY A 153 -9.99 -20.54 5.18
CA GLY A 153 -9.15 -20.12 6.30
C GLY A 153 -8.49 -18.76 6.04
N PRO A 154 -8.12 -18.00 7.10
CA PRO A 154 -7.40 -16.76 6.92
C PRO A 154 -6.04 -17.03 6.28
N VAL A 155 -5.82 -16.45 5.10
CA VAL A 155 -4.49 -16.44 4.47
C VAL A 155 -3.54 -15.68 5.39
N ALA A 156 -2.37 -16.25 5.65
CA ALA A 156 -1.36 -15.62 6.50
C ALA A 156 -1.08 -14.17 6.00
N PRO A 157 -1.09 -13.15 6.87
CA PRO A 157 -0.93 -11.75 6.44
C PRO A 157 0.33 -11.48 5.62
N VAL A 158 1.40 -12.23 5.90
CA VAL A 158 2.65 -12.21 5.11
C VAL A 158 2.41 -12.68 3.68
N VAL A 159 1.67 -13.77 3.49
CA VAL A 159 1.33 -14.31 2.17
C VAL A 159 0.46 -13.31 1.42
N ALA A 160 -0.68 -12.89 1.99
CA ALA A 160 -1.55 -11.89 1.37
C ALA A 160 -0.83 -10.55 1.08
N GLY A 161 0.06 -10.12 1.98
CA GLY A 161 0.86 -8.91 1.83
C GLY A 161 1.78 -8.90 0.61
N LEU A 162 2.21 -10.08 0.13
CA LEU A 162 3.07 -10.20 -1.06
C LEU A 162 2.29 -9.76 -2.31
N TRP A 163 1.12 -10.36 -2.53
CA TRP A 163 0.24 -10.05 -3.66
C TRP A 163 -0.43 -8.68 -3.53
N ARG A 164 -0.61 -8.16 -2.30
CA ARG A 164 -1.00 -6.75 -2.11
C ARG A 164 0.00 -5.76 -2.67
N ILE A 165 1.29 -6.08 -2.79
CA ILE A 165 2.28 -5.18 -3.41
C ILE A 165 2.38 -5.40 -4.91
N CYS A 166 2.38 -6.65 -5.35
CA CYS A 166 2.48 -7.02 -6.76
C CYS A 166 1.73 -8.33 -6.99
N ASP A 167 0.69 -8.29 -7.80
CA ASP A 167 -0.08 -9.48 -8.21
C ASP A 167 0.65 -10.26 -9.31
N GLY A 168 1.91 -10.62 -9.08
CA GLY A 168 2.67 -11.40 -10.05
C GLY A 168 3.10 -10.67 -11.32
N GLN A 169 3.36 -11.47 -12.35
CA GLN A 169 3.89 -11.07 -13.64
C GLN A 169 3.07 -11.69 -14.79
N ASP A 170 2.77 -10.90 -15.82
CA ASP A 170 2.27 -11.37 -17.11
C ASP A 170 3.45 -11.74 -18.03
N ALA A 171 4.27 -12.70 -17.57
CA ALA A 171 5.40 -13.20 -18.34
C ALA A 171 4.96 -14.28 -19.35
N PRO A 172 5.51 -14.32 -20.57
CA PRO A 172 5.23 -15.40 -21.50
C PRO A 172 5.72 -16.76 -20.98
N LEU A 173 4.89 -17.80 -21.09
CA LEU A 173 5.16 -19.17 -20.65
C LEU A 173 4.99 -20.16 -21.80
N GLU A 174 5.53 -21.37 -21.66
CA GLU A 174 5.28 -22.44 -22.63
C GLU A 174 3.78 -22.71 -22.80
N GLN A 175 3.36 -23.05 -24.03
CA GLN A 175 1.94 -23.12 -24.40
C GLN A 175 1.07 -23.93 -23.43
N GLY A 176 1.54 -25.10 -22.98
CA GLY A 176 0.77 -25.93 -22.04
C GLY A 176 0.52 -25.25 -20.69
N LEU A 177 1.51 -24.54 -20.16
CA LEU A 177 1.42 -23.84 -18.88
C LEU A 177 0.69 -22.50 -19.02
N ALA A 178 0.91 -21.81 -20.14
CA ALA A 178 0.22 -20.57 -20.48
C ALA A 178 -1.30 -20.77 -20.58
N ASP A 179 -1.75 -21.86 -21.20
CA ASP A 179 -3.18 -22.19 -21.32
C ASP A 179 -3.80 -22.52 -19.94
N GLU A 180 -3.08 -23.26 -19.10
CA GLU A 180 -3.53 -23.61 -17.75
C GLU A 180 -3.66 -22.38 -16.83
N LEU A 181 -2.65 -21.50 -16.88
CA LEU A 181 -2.57 -20.31 -16.02
C LEU A 181 -3.18 -19.05 -16.65
N ARG A 182 -3.72 -19.15 -17.88
CA ARG A 182 -4.24 -18.02 -18.68
C ARG A 182 -3.23 -16.89 -18.84
N MET A 183 -1.97 -17.26 -19.06
CA MET A 183 -0.84 -16.34 -19.23
C MET A 183 -0.46 -16.21 -20.72
N PRO A 184 0.34 -15.20 -21.11
CA PRO A 184 0.82 -15.08 -22.48
C PRO A 184 1.62 -16.32 -22.91
N VAL A 185 1.47 -16.75 -24.16
CA VAL A 185 2.24 -17.87 -24.72
C VAL A 185 3.59 -17.38 -25.22
N LEU A 186 4.66 -18.11 -24.88
CA LEU A 186 6.00 -17.90 -25.40
C LEU A 186 6.05 -18.32 -26.87
N CYS A 187 6.29 -17.35 -27.76
CA CYS A 187 6.48 -17.61 -29.19
C CYS A 187 7.93 -18.04 -29.47
N SER A 188 8.14 -18.87 -30.51
CA SER A 188 9.46 -19.42 -30.89
C SER A 188 10.53 -18.37 -31.17
N ASP A 189 10.11 -17.15 -31.51
CA ASP A 189 10.99 -16.03 -31.85
C ASP A 189 11.27 -15.13 -30.64
N ASP A 190 10.62 -15.37 -29.50
CA ASP A 190 10.75 -14.56 -28.30
C ASP A 190 11.96 -15.05 -27.48
N VAL A 191 13.08 -14.33 -27.59
CA VAL A 191 14.34 -14.60 -26.86
C VAL A 191 14.20 -14.32 -25.35
N SER A 192 12.98 -14.33 -24.82
CA SER A 192 12.59 -13.67 -23.58
C SER A 192 12.18 -14.61 -22.45
N TRP A 193 12.56 -15.88 -22.49
CA TRP A 193 12.29 -16.87 -21.45
C TRP A 193 12.79 -16.44 -20.04
N TRP A 194 13.64 -15.40 -19.96
CA TRP A 194 14.23 -14.89 -18.72
C TRP A 194 13.53 -13.66 -18.11
N ARG A 195 12.31 -13.29 -18.53
CA ARG A 195 11.62 -12.10 -17.98
C ARG A 195 11.12 -12.23 -16.53
N GLY A 196 11.39 -13.33 -15.82
CA GLY A 196 11.04 -13.50 -14.41
C GLY A 196 11.94 -12.70 -13.46
N ILE A 197 11.36 -12.12 -12.41
CA ILE A 197 12.12 -11.30 -11.44
C ILE A 197 13.00 -12.11 -10.48
N PHE A 198 12.75 -13.41 -10.31
CA PHE A 198 13.46 -14.22 -9.30
C PHE A 198 14.69 -14.96 -9.82
N GLY A 199 15.02 -14.84 -11.11
CA GLY A 199 16.14 -15.52 -11.71
C GLY A 199 15.91 -17.03 -11.82
N GLY A 200 16.32 -17.63 -12.94
CA GLY A 200 16.23 -19.07 -13.17
C GLY A 200 17.53 -19.76 -12.91
N TYR A 201 17.47 -20.90 -12.25
CA TYR A 201 18.54 -21.87 -12.31
C TYR A 201 17.95 -23.21 -12.73
N ALA A 202 18.56 -23.83 -13.75
CA ALA A 202 18.33 -25.22 -14.10
C ALA A 202 19.38 -26.05 -13.37
N VAL A 203 18.94 -26.98 -12.53
CA VAL A 203 19.81 -27.94 -11.84
C VAL A 203 19.20 -29.32 -12.05
N TYR A 204 19.92 -30.17 -12.79
CA TYR A 204 19.57 -31.57 -13.09
C TYR A 204 18.18 -31.75 -13.74
N ASP A 205 17.99 -31.32 -14.99
CA ASP A 205 16.77 -31.53 -15.81
C ASP A 205 15.44 -31.03 -15.22
N TYR A 206 15.47 -30.31 -14.10
CA TYR A 206 14.30 -29.64 -13.52
C TYR A 206 14.32 -28.15 -13.83
N GLU A 207 13.30 -27.67 -14.51
CA GLU A 207 13.03 -26.25 -14.72
C GLU A 207 12.24 -25.71 -13.52
N ILE A 208 12.74 -24.63 -12.92
CA ILE A 208 12.05 -23.92 -11.83
C ILE A 208 11.53 -22.61 -12.40
N SER A 209 10.23 -22.38 -12.28
CA SER A 209 9.60 -21.13 -12.72
C SER A 209 10.16 -19.94 -11.95
N THR A 210 10.54 -18.91 -12.70
CA THR A 210 11.18 -17.68 -12.21
C THR A 210 10.19 -16.52 -12.09
N VAL A 211 8.95 -16.81 -12.44
CA VAL A 211 7.86 -15.88 -12.60
C VAL A 211 7.11 -15.80 -11.28
N LEU A 212 6.93 -14.59 -10.76
CA LEU A 212 5.99 -14.38 -9.67
C LEU A 212 4.58 -14.62 -10.24
N LEU A 213 3.95 -15.73 -9.89
CA LEU A 213 2.64 -16.07 -10.47
C LEU A 213 1.53 -15.15 -9.94
N PRO A 214 0.65 -14.65 -10.82
CA PRO A 214 -0.54 -13.89 -10.41
C PRO A 214 -1.56 -14.79 -9.69
N LEU A 215 -2.50 -14.20 -8.95
CA LEU A 215 -3.59 -14.94 -8.28
C LEU A 215 -4.76 -15.35 -9.19
N GLN A 216 -4.65 -15.13 -10.49
CA GLN A 216 -5.74 -15.37 -11.46
C GLN A 216 -5.70 -16.73 -12.14
#